data_AF-A0A1B6HAB8-F1
#
_entry.id   AF-A0A1B6HAB8-F1
#
_cell.length_a   1.000
_cell.length_b   1.000
_cell.length_c   1.000
_cell.angle_alpha   90.00
_cell.angle_beta   90.00
_cell.angle_gamma   90.00
#
_symmetry.space_group_name_H-M   'P 1'
#
loop_
_entity.id
_entity.type
_entity.pdbx_description
1 polymer ?
#
loop_
_entity_poly.entity_id
_entity_poly.type
_entity_poly.pdbx_seq_one_letter_code
_entity_poly.pdbx_strand_id
1 'polypeptide(L)'
;MSLNTAHANGGVLIHAGECILLFSDNVVMEFHGQEASAFRGSKTGRLYLTTHRMIFNNKSLNDPMVSFSFPFCTISEMELEQPVFGANYIKGKVRAQPNGNWVGEAKFKLMFKKGGAIDFGQAMLKAS
;
A
#
# COMPACT_ATOMS: atom_id res chain seq x y z
N MET A 1 -3.78 9.59 -3.37
CA MET A 1 -2.81 8.93 -2.48
C MET A 1 -2.41 9.85 -1.35
N SER A 2 -2.31 9.34 -0.12
CA SER A 2 -1.94 10.14 1.07
C SER A 2 -0.98 9.40 2.03
N LEU A 3 -0.09 10.16 2.66
CA LEU A 3 0.93 9.72 3.62
C LEU A 3 0.50 10.07 5.06
N ASN A 4 0.61 9.12 5.98
CA ASN A 4 0.36 9.29 7.43
C ASN A 4 -1.04 9.83 7.78
N THR A 5 -2.07 9.40 7.06
CA THR A 5 -3.47 9.83 7.27
C THR A 5 -4.44 8.69 7.61
N ALA A 6 -4.00 7.43 7.55
CA ALA A 6 -4.89 6.27 7.60
C ALA A 6 -4.60 5.30 8.76
N HIS A 7 -4.04 5.80 9.87
CA HIS A 7 -3.72 5.01 11.07
C HIS A 7 -4.18 5.70 12.35
N ALA A 8 -4.50 4.89 13.36
CA ALA A 8 -4.74 5.35 14.73
C ALA A 8 -4.46 4.20 15.71
N ASN A 9 -3.68 4.46 16.77
CA ASN A 9 -3.43 3.50 17.86
C ASN A 9 -3.04 2.08 17.39
N GLY A 10 -2.22 1.97 16.34
CA GLY A 10 -1.80 0.68 15.75
C GLY A 10 -2.83 0.04 14.80
N GLY A 11 -4.04 0.59 14.70
CA GLY A 11 -5.07 0.20 13.74
C GLY A 11 -5.08 1.08 12.47
N VAL A 12 -6.09 0.85 11.63
CA VAL A 12 -6.36 1.64 10.42
C VAL A 12 -7.55 2.56 10.64
N LEU A 13 -7.46 3.77 10.09
CA LEU A 13 -8.60 4.70 10.00
C LEU A 13 -9.28 4.50 8.64
N ILE A 14 -10.57 4.19 8.67
CA ILE A 14 -11.42 4.01 7.50
C ILE A 14 -12.62 4.96 7.57
N HIS A 15 -13.13 5.37 6.42
CA HIS A 15 -14.26 6.28 6.32
C HIS A 15 -15.58 5.57 6.68
N ALA A 16 -16.62 6.35 7.02
CA ALA A 16 -17.95 5.79 7.23
C ALA A 16 -18.45 5.10 5.94
N GLY A 17 -18.86 3.83 6.06
CA GLY A 17 -19.25 3.01 4.90
C GLY A 17 -18.09 2.33 4.15
N GLU A 18 -16.83 2.62 4.51
CA GLU A 18 -15.67 1.85 4.04
C GLU A 18 -15.55 0.57 4.87
N CYS A 19 -15.42 -0.59 4.20
CA CYS A 19 -15.29 -1.88 4.86
C CYS A 19 -13.93 -2.50 4.52
N ILE A 20 -13.29 -3.14 5.50
CA ILE A 20 -12.10 -3.96 5.28
C ILE A 20 -12.56 -5.29 4.65
N LEU A 21 -12.02 -5.61 3.48
CA LEU A 21 -12.31 -6.85 2.76
C LEU A 21 -11.38 -7.97 3.21
N LEU A 22 -10.08 -7.68 3.30
CA LEU A 22 -9.05 -8.59 3.79
C LEU A 22 -7.77 -7.83 4.17
N PHE A 23 -6.82 -8.52 4.78
CA PHE A 23 -5.50 -7.98 5.07
C PHE A 23 -4.40 -9.04 4.85
N SER A 24 -3.18 -8.57 4.63
CA SER A 24 -1.98 -9.40 4.53
C SER A 24 -0.87 -8.84 5.41
N ASP A 25 -0.29 -9.72 6.23
CA ASP A 25 0.76 -9.39 7.17
C ASP A 25 2.16 -9.62 6.59
N ASN A 26 3.15 -8.87 7.08
CA ASN A 26 4.56 -8.97 6.64
C ASN A 26 4.74 -8.70 5.14
N VAL A 27 3.94 -7.78 4.61
CA VAL A 27 4.13 -7.23 3.26
C VAL A 27 5.28 -6.24 3.31
N VAL A 28 6.21 -6.37 2.36
CA VAL A 28 7.30 -5.41 2.19
C VAL A 28 6.94 -4.42 1.10
N MET A 29 6.99 -3.14 1.44
CA MET A 29 6.73 -2.01 0.56
C MET A 29 8.02 -1.28 0.22
N GLU A 30 8.21 -1.01 -1.06
CA GLU A 30 9.29 -0.19 -1.59
C GLU A 30 8.73 0.85 -2.55
N PHE A 31 9.39 2.02 -2.60
CA PHE A 31 9.05 3.09 -3.53
C PHE A 31 10.24 3.43 -4.42
N HIS A 32 9.95 3.90 -5.64
CA HIS A 32 10.94 4.47 -6.56
C HIS A 32 10.41 5.76 -7.18
N GLY A 33 11.32 6.70 -7.45
CA GLY A 33 10.99 7.99 -8.07
C GLY A 33 10.54 9.09 -7.11
N GLN A 34 10.71 8.90 -5.79
CA GLN A 34 10.42 9.89 -4.77
C GLN A 34 11.55 9.96 -3.74
N GLU A 35 12.07 11.16 -3.49
CA GLU A 35 13.31 11.38 -2.74
C GLU A 35 13.10 11.70 -1.25
N ALA A 36 11.88 12.06 -0.87
CA ALA A 36 11.53 12.34 0.52
C ALA A 36 11.83 11.14 1.43
N SER A 37 12.27 11.41 2.66
CA SER A 37 12.73 10.38 3.62
C SER A 37 11.69 9.28 3.85
N ALA A 38 10.41 9.63 3.86
CA ALA A 38 9.29 8.69 3.98
C ALA A 38 9.21 7.65 2.84
N PHE A 39 9.87 7.85 1.71
CA PHE A 39 9.83 6.93 0.56
C PHE A 39 11.11 6.09 0.44
N ARG A 40 12.14 6.40 1.22
CA ARG A 40 13.42 5.70 1.17
C ARG A 40 13.35 4.34 1.86
N GLY A 41 14.12 3.39 1.34
CA GLY A 41 14.28 2.04 1.89
C GLY A 41 13.01 1.18 1.84
N SER A 42 13.16 -0.05 2.33
CA SER A 42 12.08 -1.04 2.39
C SER A 42 11.33 -0.95 3.72
N LYS A 43 10.01 -1.02 3.67
CA LYS A 43 9.14 -0.93 4.85
C LYS A 43 8.41 -2.25 5.01
N THR A 44 8.34 -2.78 6.22
CA THR A 44 7.60 -4.03 6.48
C THR A 44 6.40 -3.73 7.33
N GLY A 45 5.24 -4.19 6.91
CA GLY A 45 3.99 -3.83 7.55
C GLY A 45 2.83 -4.75 7.20
N ARG A 46 1.64 -4.26 7.51
CA ARG A 46 0.38 -4.90 7.15
C ARG A 46 -0.30 -4.10 6.05
N LEU A 47 -0.75 -4.80 5.02
CA LEU A 47 -1.53 -4.22 3.93
C LEU A 47 -2.99 -4.63 4.08
N TYR A 48 -3.87 -3.65 4.11
CA TYR A 48 -5.31 -3.83 4.15
C TYR A 48 -5.90 -3.53 2.78
N LEU A 49 -6.84 -4.34 2.34
CA LEU A 49 -7.71 -4.04 1.22
C LEU A 49 -9.07 -3.65 1.76
N THR A 50 -9.59 -2.52 1.31
CA THR A 50 -10.93 -2.05 1.63
C THR A 50 -11.78 -1.98 0.37
N THR A 51 -13.06 -1.63 0.54
CA THR A 51 -13.96 -1.32 -0.59
C THR A 51 -13.56 -0.10 -1.41
N HIS A 52 -12.60 0.72 -0.96
CA HIS A 52 -12.25 2.00 -1.62
C HIS A 52 -10.77 2.14 -1.99
N ARG A 53 -9.90 1.44 -1.27
CA ARG A 53 -8.44 1.66 -1.29
C ARG A 53 -7.66 0.52 -0.68
N MET A 54 -6.36 0.47 -0.96
CA MET A 54 -5.44 -0.23 -0.08
C MET A 54 -4.93 0.70 1.02
N ILE A 55 -4.62 0.18 2.20
CA ILE A 55 -3.97 0.93 3.28
C ILE A 55 -2.80 0.11 3.78
N PHE A 56 -1.60 0.67 3.75
CA PHE A 56 -0.44 0.05 4.37
C PHE A 56 -0.13 0.72 5.70
N ASN A 57 0.02 -0.08 6.75
CA ASN A 57 0.52 0.36 8.05
C ASN A 57 1.90 -0.23 8.28
N ASN A 58 2.87 0.65 8.55
CA ASN A 58 4.22 0.25 8.88
C ASN A 58 4.27 -0.38 10.28
N LYS A 59 5.06 -1.44 10.43
CA LYS A 59 5.31 -2.05 11.75
C LYS A 59 6.24 -1.17 12.59
N SER A 60 7.13 -0.39 11.96
CA SER A 60 8.02 0.54 12.65
C SER A 60 7.36 1.91 12.78
N LEU A 61 7.01 2.30 14.01
CA LEU A 61 6.43 3.63 14.28
C LEU A 61 7.47 4.76 14.27
N ASN A 62 8.77 4.40 14.30
CA ASN A 62 9.87 5.36 14.20
C ASN A 62 10.24 5.69 12.74
N ASP A 63 9.64 4.99 11.77
CA ASP A 63 9.81 5.30 10.35
C ASP A 63 9.00 6.55 9.98
N PRO A 64 9.52 7.47 9.14
CA PRO A 64 8.75 8.63 8.69
C PRO A 64 7.44 8.28 7.94
N MET A 65 7.29 7.06 7.43
CA MET A 65 6.07 6.53 6.83
C MET A 65 5.42 5.52 7.75
N VAL A 66 4.45 5.98 8.52
CA VAL A 66 3.65 5.18 9.47
C VAL A 66 2.44 4.54 8.78
N SER A 67 1.77 5.29 7.88
CA SER A 67 0.72 4.73 7.03
C SER A 67 0.75 5.30 5.62
N PHE A 68 0.28 4.54 4.63
CA PHE A 68 0.12 5.03 3.26
C PHE A 68 -1.19 4.51 2.68
N SER A 69 -2.02 5.43 2.19
CA SER A 69 -3.39 5.14 1.73
C SER A 69 -3.46 5.27 0.22
N PHE A 70 -3.91 4.19 -0.42
CA PHE A 70 -3.98 3.96 -1.86
C PHE A 70 -5.40 3.93 -2.44
N PRO A 71 -6.07 5.08 -2.61
CA PRO A 71 -7.31 5.16 -3.38
C PRO A 71 -7.13 4.58 -4.79
N PHE A 72 -8.03 3.69 -5.21
CA PHE A 72 -7.91 3.00 -6.50
C PHE A 72 -7.82 3.98 -7.67
N CYS A 73 -8.57 5.09 -7.62
CA CYS A 73 -8.55 6.17 -8.62
C CYS A 73 -7.19 6.90 -8.76
N THR A 74 -6.23 6.63 -7.87
CA THR A 74 -4.90 7.26 -7.91
C THR A 74 -3.79 6.29 -8.29
N ILE A 75 -4.16 5.05 -8.62
CA ILE A 75 -3.25 3.98 -9.04
C ILE A 75 -3.31 3.84 -10.56
N SER A 76 -2.16 3.62 -11.19
CA SER A 76 -2.06 3.25 -12.60
C SER A 76 -0.97 2.20 -12.79
N GLU A 77 -0.94 1.57 -13.97
CA GLU A 77 0.08 0.57 -14.34
C GLU A 77 0.23 -0.57 -13.32
N MET A 78 -0.91 -1.05 -12.82
CA MET A 78 -0.94 -2.08 -11.80
C MET A 78 -0.67 -3.46 -12.41
N GLU A 79 0.29 -4.18 -11.85
CA GLU A 79 0.71 -5.49 -12.31
C GLU A 79 0.90 -6.43 -11.11
N LEU A 80 0.34 -7.65 -11.20
CA LEU A 80 0.62 -8.76 -10.29
C LEU A 80 1.66 -9.67 -10.93
N GLU A 81 2.79 -9.84 -10.26
CA GLU A 81 3.94 -10.59 -10.76
C GLU A 81 4.15 -11.85 -9.93
N GLN A 82 4.30 -12.97 -10.62
CA GLN A 82 4.48 -14.30 -10.04
C GLN A 82 5.80 -14.90 -10.52
N PRO A 83 6.95 -14.44 -9.99
CA PRO A 83 8.24 -14.94 -10.42
C PRO A 83 8.41 -16.41 -10.02
N VAL A 84 9.12 -17.18 -10.85
CA VAL A 84 9.46 -18.59 -10.57
C VAL A 84 10.27 -18.72 -9.26
N PHE A 85 11.08 -17.70 -8.96
CA PHE A 85 11.87 -17.60 -7.74
C PHE A 85 11.59 -16.30 -6.99
N GLY A 86 11.42 -16.39 -5.68
CA GLY A 86 11.13 -15.25 -4.82
C GLY A 86 9.65 -15.10 -4.49
N ALA A 87 9.29 -13.97 -3.87
CA ALA A 87 7.92 -13.70 -3.45
C ALA A 87 7.13 -13.03 -4.58
N ASN A 88 5.86 -13.39 -4.72
CA ASN A 88 4.92 -12.67 -5.57
C ASN A 88 4.78 -11.22 -5.10
N TYR A 89 4.60 -10.31 -6.04
CA TYR A 89 4.47 -8.90 -5.72
C TYR A 89 3.47 -8.18 -6.62
N ILE A 90 2.84 -7.15 -6.06
CA ILE A 90 2.03 -6.19 -6.80
C ILE A 90 2.87 -4.93 -6.97
N LYS A 91 2.95 -4.39 -8.19
CA LYS A 91 3.60 -3.10 -8.46
C LYS A 91 2.66 -2.18 -9.21
N GLY A 92 2.95 -0.90 -9.17
CA GLY A 92 2.25 0.10 -9.96
C GLY A 92 2.77 1.50 -9.71
N LYS A 93 2.07 2.48 -10.27
CA LYS A 93 2.32 3.91 -10.03
C LYS A 93 1.21 4.50 -9.18
N VAL A 94 1.58 5.48 -8.37
CA VAL A 94 0.66 6.26 -7.54
C VAL A 94 0.90 7.73 -7.72
N ARG A 95 -0.18 8.51 -7.74
CA ARG A 95 -0.14 9.97 -7.74
C ARG A 95 -0.66 10.56 -6.43
N ALA A 96 0.08 11.54 -5.90
CA ALA A 96 -0.33 12.32 -4.74
C ALA A 96 -1.67 13.02 -4.99
N GLN A 97 -2.54 13.04 -3.98
CA GLN A 97 -3.75 13.88 -3.99
C GLN A 97 -3.49 15.20 -3.26
N PRO A 98 -4.30 16.25 -3.53
CA PRO A 98 -4.29 17.46 -2.72
C PRO A 98 -4.41 17.10 -1.23
N ASN A 99 -3.63 17.76 -0.38
CA ASN A 99 -3.60 17.52 1.07
C ASN A 99 -3.18 16.09 1.46
N GLY A 100 -2.46 15.38 0.58
CA GLY A 100 -1.98 14.02 0.82
C GLY A 100 -0.67 13.90 1.62
N ASN A 101 -0.12 15.00 2.17
CA ASN A 101 1.19 15.06 2.87
C ASN A 101 2.42 14.71 2.02
N TRP A 102 2.29 14.66 0.70
CA TRP A 102 3.40 14.58 -0.25
C TRP A 102 2.94 15.07 -1.63
N VAL A 103 3.86 15.23 -2.57
CA VAL A 103 3.58 15.73 -3.92
C VAL A 103 4.27 14.87 -4.98
N GLY A 104 3.68 14.83 -6.19
CA GLY A 104 4.24 14.11 -7.34
C GLY A 104 3.71 12.70 -7.48
N GLU A 105 4.56 11.83 -8.02
CA GLU A 105 4.26 10.43 -8.32
C GLU A 105 5.34 9.51 -7.74
N ALA A 106 4.99 8.26 -7.49
CA ALA A 106 5.94 7.23 -7.09
C ALA A 106 5.54 5.90 -7.72
N LYS A 107 6.53 5.08 -8.08
CA LYS A 107 6.30 3.65 -8.31
C LYS A 107 6.33 2.95 -6.97
N PHE A 108 5.41 2.03 -6.73
CA PHE A 108 5.42 1.19 -5.53
C PHE A 108 5.61 -0.28 -5.91
N LYS A 109 6.15 -1.06 -4.98
CA LYS A 109 6.23 -2.52 -5.04
C LYS A 109 5.84 -3.09 -3.68
N LEU A 110 4.87 -4.01 -3.68
CA LEU A 110 4.32 -4.70 -2.52
C LEU A 110 4.66 -6.19 -2.62
N MET A 111 5.65 -6.65 -1.85
CA MET A 111 6.11 -8.04 -1.85
C MET A 111 5.45 -8.85 -0.73
N PHE A 112 4.77 -9.94 -1.10
CA PHE A 112 4.02 -10.80 -0.19
C PHE A 112 4.86 -11.99 0.25
N LYS A 113 5.80 -11.76 1.18
CA LYS A 113 6.78 -12.77 1.61
C LYS A 113 6.18 -14.03 2.25
N LYS A 114 4.92 -13.96 2.72
CA LYS A 114 4.19 -15.07 3.33
C LYS A 114 3.09 -15.65 2.43
N GLY A 115 3.09 -15.31 1.14
CA GLY A 115 2.01 -15.70 0.21
C GLY A 115 0.79 -14.79 0.29
N GLY A 116 -0.30 -15.20 -0.37
CA GLY A 116 -1.57 -14.46 -0.41
C GLY A 116 -1.64 -13.33 -1.46
N ALA A 117 -0.59 -13.11 -2.26
CA ALA A 117 -0.58 -12.08 -3.30
C ALA A 117 -1.68 -12.27 -4.36
N ILE A 118 -1.96 -13.53 -4.72
CA ILE A 118 -2.95 -13.87 -5.75
C ILE A 118 -4.35 -13.55 -5.24
N ASP A 119 -4.71 -14.05 -4.05
CA ASP A 119 -6.00 -13.77 -3.43
C ASP A 119 -6.20 -12.27 -3.19
N PHE A 120 -5.15 -11.59 -2.72
CA PHE A 120 -5.16 -10.13 -2.54
C PHE A 120 -5.39 -9.42 -3.88
N GLY A 121 -4.65 -9.81 -4.92
CA GLY A 121 -4.79 -9.24 -6.26
C GLY A 121 -6.17 -9.46 -6.88
N GLN A 122 -6.73 -10.67 -6.74
CA GLN A 122 -8.07 -11.00 -7.21
C GLN A 122 -9.15 -10.22 -6.46
N ALA A 123 -9.05 -10.10 -5.14
CA ALA A 123 -9.98 -9.31 -4.34
C ALA A 123 -9.92 -7.84 -4.71
N MET A 124 -8.72 -7.32 -4.97
CA MET A 124 -8.51 -5.95 -5.40
C MET A 124 -9.16 -5.66 -6.76
N LEU A 125 -9.01 -6.57 -7.75
CA LEU A 125 -9.68 -6.44 -9.06
C LEU A 125 -11.21 -6.46 -8.95
N LYS A 126 -11.77 -7.14 -7.96
CA LYS A 126 -13.22 -7.16 -7.70
C LYS A 126 -13.71 -5.90 -6.99
N ALA A 127 -12.82 -5.20 -6.29
CA ALA A 127 -13.13 -4.01 -5.51
C ALA A 127 -12.83 -2.69 -6.26
N SER A 128 -12.02 -2.75 -7.32
CA SER A 128 -11.59 -1.61 -8.15
C SER A 128 -12.56 -1.25 -9.26
#